data_AF-A0AAV0K2K9-F1
#
_entry.id   AF-A0AAV0K2K9-F1
#
_cell.length_a   1.000
_cell.length_b   1.000
_cell.length_c   1.000
_cell.angle_alpha   90.00
_cell.angle_beta   90.00
_cell.angle_gamma   90.00
#
_symmetry.space_group_name_H-M   'P 1'
#
loop_
_entity.id
_entity.type
_entity.pdbx_description
1 polymer ?
#
loop_
_entity_poly.entity_id
_entity_poly.type
_entity_poly.pdbx_seq_one_letter_code
_entity_poly.pdbx_strand_id
1 'polypeptide(L)'
;MRSGDVAFRCNCRTVEPHPLVCGPYRVPFLLNLPGAAGADRVSGELYAVSARGLARLDELEGTERGHYERLPIRVEPTGVEAYFAEKSYAIEMWERCGKRGYWVYGEKEARGYVKRKDRPQDLSFLEQIEQFVSSSSSSDDDEF
;
A
#
# COMPACT_ATOMS: atom_id res chain seq x y z
N MET A 1 20.05 -0.68 16.59
CA MET A 1 19.03 0.32 16.20
C MET A 1 19.21 1.55 17.07
N ARG A 2 19.56 2.71 16.50
CA ARG A 2 19.62 3.95 17.28
C ARG A 2 18.19 4.46 17.49
N SER A 3 17.77 4.50 18.76
CA SER A 3 16.52 5.13 19.19
C SER A 3 16.54 6.61 18.80
N GLY A 4 15.54 7.08 18.04
CA GLY A 4 15.40 8.51 17.73
C GLY A 4 14.75 8.87 16.39
N ASP A 5 14.69 7.95 15.41
CA ASP A 5 14.15 8.29 14.08
C ASP A 5 12.62 8.14 13.99
N VAL A 6 12.00 7.31 14.84
CA VAL A 6 10.57 6.99 14.83
C VAL A 6 10.03 6.81 16.24
N ALA A 7 8.82 7.31 16.50
CA ALA A 7 8.10 7.15 17.77
C ALA A 7 6.61 6.89 17.51
N PHE A 8 6.09 5.79 18.05
CA PHE A 8 4.66 5.48 18.00
C PHE A 8 3.86 6.55 18.75
N ARG A 9 2.68 6.91 18.21
CA ARG A 9 1.77 7.89 18.82
C ARG A 9 0.45 7.26 19.21
N CYS A 10 -0.26 6.65 18.27
CA CYS A 10 -1.54 6.00 18.51
C CYS A 10 -1.95 5.11 17.34
N ASN A 11 -2.96 4.29 17.55
CA ASN A 11 -3.71 3.69 16.44
C ASN A 11 -4.57 4.80 15.80
N CYS A 12 -4.80 4.70 14.49
CA CYS A 12 -5.60 5.66 13.75
C CYS A 12 -6.41 4.96 12.65
N ARG A 13 -7.40 5.69 12.11
CA ARG A 13 -8.19 5.24 10.98
C ARG A 13 -8.38 6.40 10.01
N THR A 14 -8.33 6.15 8.70
CA THR A 14 -8.60 7.19 7.69
C THR A 14 -10.00 7.77 7.89
N VAL A 15 -10.18 9.06 7.66
CA VAL A 15 -11.51 9.69 7.71
C VAL A 15 -12.34 9.20 6.52
N GLU A 16 -11.81 9.39 5.31
CA GLU A 16 -12.43 8.91 4.07
C GLU A 16 -12.06 7.44 3.81
N PRO A 17 -12.99 6.65 3.23
CA PRO A 17 -12.67 5.34 2.69
C PRO A 17 -11.61 5.45 1.58
N HIS A 18 -10.62 4.57 1.61
CA HIS A 18 -9.59 4.46 0.56
C HIS A 18 -9.40 2.99 0.20
N PRO A 19 -9.19 2.66 -1.10
CA PRO A 19 -8.83 1.31 -1.47
C PRO A 19 -7.48 0.92 -0.86
N LEU A 20 -7.48 -0.12 -0.03
CA LEU A 20 -6.28 -0.83 0.37
C LEU A 20 -6.33 -2.23 -0.23
N VAL A 21 -5.38 -2.57 -1.08
CA VAL A 21 -5.39 -3.83 -1.84
C VAL A 21 -4.05 -4.55 -1.77
N CYS A 22 -4.03 -5.81 -2.21
CA CYS A 22 -2.83 -6.61 -2.36
C CYS A 22 -2.46 -6.71 -3.84
N GLY A 23 -1.33 -6.11 -4.20
CA GLY A 23 -0.74 -6.27 -5.53
C GLY A 23 0.13 -7.53 -5.63
N PRO A 24 1.10 -7.57 -6.55
CA PRO A 24 1.97 -8.72 -6.72
C PRO A 24 2.67 -9.08 -5.41
N TYR A 25 2.86 -10.38 -5.16
CA TYR A 25 3.50 -10.91 -3.95
C TYR A 25 2.84 -10.50 -2.63
N ARG A 26 1.54 -10.19 -2.66
CA ARG A 26 0.74 -9.72 -1.52
C ARG A 26 1.25 -8.40 -0.93
N VAL A 27 1.96 -7.59 -1.71
CA VAL A 27 2.40 -6.26 -1.29
C VAL A 27 1.17 -5.37 -1.10
N PRO A 28 1.05 -4.64 0.04
CA PRO A 28 -0.06 -3.73 0.26
C PRO A 28 0.09 -2.46 -0.58
N PHE A 29 -1.02 -1.99 -1.15
CA PHE A 29 -1.10 -0.72 -1.86
C PHE A 29 -2.31 0.06 -1.35
N LEU A 30 -2.07 1.25 -0.80
CA LEU A 30 -3.11 2.24 -0.53
C LEU A 30 -3.28 3.09 -1.79
N LEU A 31 -4.48 3.17 -2.35
CA LEU A 31 -4.74 3.90 -3.59
C LEU A 31 -5.37 5.25 -3.27
N ASN A 32 -4.92 6.31 -3.95
CA ASN A 32 -5.44 7.67 -3.75
C ASN A 32 -6.76 7.88 -4.51
N LEU A 33 -7.78 7.11 -4.12
CA LEU A 33 -9.13 7.11 -4.68
C LEU A 33 -10.14 7.28 -3.53
N PRO A 34 -10.19 8.47 -2.90
CA PRO A 34 -11.04 8.69 -1.74
C PRO A 34 -12.53 8.49 -2.09
N GLY A 35 -13.23 7.73 -1.24
CA GLY A 35 -14.67 7.47 -1.41
C GLY A 35 -15.02 6.52 -2.56
N ALA A 36 -14.04 5.83 -3.16
CA ALA A 36 -14.31 4.83 -4.19
C ALA A 36 -15.28 3.75 -3.68
N ALA A 37 -16.24 3.35 -4.52
CA ALA A 37 -17.17 2.29 -4.18
C ALA A 37 -16.39 0.98 -3.90
N GLY A 38 -16.69 0.32 -2.77
CA GLY A 38 -15.97 -0.89 -2.33
C GLY A 38 -14.68 -0.64 -1.55
N ALA A 39 -14.30 0.63 -1.35
CA ALA A 39 -13.26 1.03 -0.39
C ALA A 39 -13.78 1.00 1.05
N ASP A 40 -12.85 0.97 2.01
CA ASP A 40 -13.16 1.05 3.45
C ASP A 40 -12.26 2.12 4.11
N ARG A 41 -12.65 2.58 5.29
CA ARG A 41 -11.81 3.41 6.14
C ARG A 41 -10.70 2.54 6.72
N VAL A 42 -9.47 2.80 6.30
CA VAL A 42 -8.30 1.96 6.59
C VAL A 42 -7.80 2.21 8.01
N SER A 43 -7.66 1.15 8.80
CA SER A 43 -7.04 1.17 10.13
C SER A 43 -5.53 1.00 10.04
N GLY A 44 -4.80 1.70 10.89
CA GLY A 44 -3.35 1.64 10.95
C GLY A 44 -2.79 2.32 12.20
N GLU A 45 -1.52 2.71 12.12
CA GLU A 45 -0.76 3.28 13.22
C GLU A 45 -0.15 4.63 12.81
N LEU A 46 -0.14 5.57 13.74
CA LEU A 46 0.46 6.89 13.57
C LEU A 46 1.82 6.94 14.26
N TYR A 47 2.83 7.38 13.50
CA TYR A 47 4.20 7.53 13.97
C TYR A 47 4.67 8.98 13.77
N ALA A 48 5.37 9.53 14.76
CA ALA A 48 6.21 10.70 14.54
C ALA A 48 7.58 10.25 14.04
N VAL A 49 8.01 10.80 12.91
CA VAL A 49 9.25 10.41 12.24
C VAL A 49 10.15 11.66 12.11
N SER A 50 11.44 11.51 12.42
CA SER A 50 12.42 12.56 12.16
C SER A 50 12.60 12.79 10.66
N ALA A 51 13.09 13.96 10.25
CA ALA A 51 13.39 14.24 8.83
C ALA A 51 14.33 13.19 8.21
N ARG A 52 15.33 12.69 8.97
CA ARG A 52 16.23 11.62 8.51
C ARG A 52 15.50 10.30 8.33
N GLY A 53 14.66 9.91 9.30
CA GLY A 53 13.85 8.69 9.20
C GLY A 53 12.91 8.74 8.00
N LEU A 54 12.32 9.91 7.78
CA LEU A 54 11.39 10.17 6.70
C LEU A 54 12.05 10.05 5.32
N ALA A 55 13.26 10.62 5.14
CA ALA A 55 14.04 10.46 3.91
C ALA A 55 14.41 9.00 3.60
N ARG A 56 14.66 8.18 4.63
CA ARG A 56 14.92 6.74 4.45
C ARG A 56 13.68 5.96 4.07
N LEU A 57 12.51 6.36 4.56
CA LEU A 57 11.23 5.79 4.12
C LEU A 57 10.96 6.16 2.65
N ASP A 58 11.28 7.37 2.23
CA ASP A 58 11.14 7.78 0.81
C ASP A 58 12.01 6.95 -0.14
N GLU A 59 13.24 6.68 0.27
CA GLU A 59 14.14 5.79 -0.48
C GLU A 59 13.61 4.35 -0.51
N LEU A 60 13.11 3.84 0.64
CA LEU A 60 12.56 2.50 0.76
C LEU A 60 11.32 2.34 -0.12
N GLU A 61 10.39 3.28 -0.04
CA GLU A 61 9.14 3.29 -0.82
C GLU A 61 9.37 3.73 -2.26
N GLY A 62 10.56 4.20 -2.64
CA GLY A 62 10.91 4.48 -4.02
C GLY A 62 10.12 5.65 -4.61
N THR A 63 9.94 6.71 -3.84
CA THR A 63 9.17 7.90 -4.26
C THR A 63 9.73 8.58 -5.51
N GLU A 64 11.05 8.62 -5.66
CA GLU A 64 11.72 9.12 -6.86
C GLU A 64 11.73 8.14 -8.04
N ARG A 65 11.31 6.89 -7.81
CA ARG A 65 11.26 5.81 -8.81
C ARG A 65 9.85 5.50 -9.30
N GLY A 66 8.85 6.27 -8.86
CA GLY A 66 7.45 6.04 -9.21
C GLY A 66 6.83 4.79 -8.58
N HIS A 67 7.42 4.26 -7.50
CA HIS A 67 6.90 3.08 -6.81
C HIS A 67 5.74 3.40 -5.87
N TYR A 68 5.77 4.57 -5.24
CA TYR A 68 4.73 5.11 -4.37
C TYR A 68 4.90 6.64 -4.37
N GLU A 69 3.86 7.38 -4.02
CA GLU A 69 3.93 8.83 -3.79
C GLU A 69 3.55 9.13 -2.34
N ARG A 70 4.31 10.02 -1.67
CA ARG A 70 3.95 10.49 -0.33
C ARG A 70 3.00 11.67 -0.45
N LEU A 71 1.79 11.52 0.08
CA LEU A 71 0.74 12.52 0.02
C LEU A 71 0.07 12.73 1.39
N PRO A 72 -0.49 13.92 1.65
CA PRO A 72 -1.27 14.16 2.86
C PRO A 72 -2.57 13.34 2.87
N ILE A 73 -2.93 12.81 4.04
CA ILE A 73 -4.18 12.10 4.28
C ILE A 73 -4.76 12.51 5.64
N ARG A 74 -6.10 12.57 5.72
CA ARG A 74 -6.81 12.77 6.99
C ARG A 74 -7.07 11.43 7.68
N VAL A 75 -6.61 11.32 8.91
CA VAL A 75 -6.94 10.23 9.83
C VAL A 75 -7.63 10.81 11.06
N GLU A 76 -8.38 10.02 11.82
CA GLU A 76 -8.88 10.48 13.11
C GLU A 76 -7.76 10.31 14.16
N PRO A 77 -7.31 11.36 14.88
CA PRO A 77 -7.88 12.72 14.96
C PRO A 77 -7.14 13.84 14.20
N THR A 78 -6.21 13.55 13.28
CA THR A 78 -5.31 14.57 12.67
C THR A 78 -4.98 14.33 11.19
N GLY A 79 -4.39 15.32 10.53
CA GLY A 79 -3.75 15.14 9.22
C GLY A 79 -2.33 14.57 9.36
N VAL A 80 -1.97 13.64 8.48
CA VAL A 80 -0.64 13.01 8.37
C VAL A 80 -0.24 12.88 6.91
N GLU A 81 0.93 12.30 6.65
CA GLU A 81 1.34 11.85 5.33
C GLU A 81 1.31 10.31 5.27
N ALA A 82 0.99 9.76 4.10
CA ALA A 82 1.04 8.33 3.82
C ALA A 82 1.59 8.07 2.41
N TYR A 83 2.04 6.84 2.18
CA TYR A 83 2.52 6.38 0.87
C TYR A 83 1.36 5.76 0.10
N PHE A 84 1.02 6.35 -1.04
CA PHE A 84 0.01 5.87 -1.96
C PHE A 84 0.68 5.21 -3.16
N ALA A 85 0.02 4.22 -3.76
CA ALA A 85 0.39 3.72 -5.08
C ALA A 85 0.51 4.90 -6.06
N GLU A 86 1.55 4.90 -6.88
CA GLU A 86 1.71 5.93 -7.90
C GLU A 86 0.55 5.85 -8.91
N LYS A 87 0.05 7.02 -9.30
CA LYS A 87 -1.16 7.19 -10.11
C LYS A 87 -1.17 6.46 -11.45
N SER A 88 -0.03 6.14 -12.06
CA SER A 88 0.04 5.52 -13.40
C SER A 88 -0.48 4.09 -13.44
N TYR A 89 -0.56 3.40 -12.30
CA TYR A 89 -1.08 2.03 -12.21
C TYR A 89 -2.16 1.87 -11.12
N ALA A 90 -2.51 2.93 -10.39
CA ALA A 90 -3.42 2.84 -9.26
C ALA A 90 -4.85 2.40 -9.68
N ILE A 91 -5.34 2.88 -10.83
CA ILE A 91 -6.68 2.53 -11.33
C ILE A 91 -6.71 1.06 -11.77
N GLU A 92 -5.74 0.64 -12.56
CA GLU A 92 -5.61 -0.72 -13.07
C GLU A 92 -5.43 -1.71 -11.91
N MET A 93 -4.68 -1.33 -10.88
CA MET A 93 -4.56 -2.11 -9.65
C MET A 93 -5.88 -2.25 -8.92
N TRP A 94 -6.70 -1.20 -8.88
CA TRP A 94 -8.02 -1.25 -8.27
C TRP A 94 -8.98 -2.19 -9.01
N GLU A 95 -9.01 -2.07 -10.34
CA GLU A 95 -9.77 -2.95 -11.24
C GLU A 95 -9.34 -4.40 -11.07
N ARG A 96 -8.03 -4.67 -11.07
CA ARG A 96 -7.45 -6.01 -10.93
C ARG A 96 -7.78 -6.67 -9.60
N CYS A 97 -7.97 -5.89 -8.56
CA CYS A 97 -8.40 -6.34 -7.23
C CYS A 97 -9.93 -6.40 -7.07
N GLY A 98 -10.69 -6.30 -8.17
CA GLY A 98 -12.15 -6.45 -8.18
C GLY A 98 -12.88 -5.32 -7.47
N LYS A 99 -12.29 -4.12 -7.41
CA LYS A 99 -12.84 -2.94 -6.72
C LYS A 99 -13.28 -3.20 -5.29
N ARG A 100 -12.53 -4.03 -4.56
CA ARG A 100 -12.80 -4.34 -3.16
C ARG A 100 -11.56 -4.16 -2.30
N GLY A 101 -11.66 -3.25 -1.34
CA GLY A 101 -10.57 -2.86 -0.46
C GLY A 101 -10.66 -3.57 0.88
N TYR A 102 -9.51 -3.70 1.53
CA TYR A 102 -9.41 -4.15 2.91
C TYR A 102 -9.53 -2.96 3.87
N TRP A 103 -10.10 -3.18 5.05
CA TRP A 103 -10.12 -2.18 6.11
C TRP A 103 -8.81 -2.16 6.92
N VAL A 104 -7.98 -3.19 6.80
CA VAL A 104 -6.66 -3.32 7.43
C VAL A 104 -5.81 -4.32 6.63
N TYR A 105 -4.50 -4.13 6.64
CA TYR A 105 -3.56 -5.14 6.16
C TYR A 105 -3.04 -5.93 7.37
N GLY A 106 -3.73 -7.03 7.71
CA GLY A 106 -3.41 -7.88 8.85
C GLY A 106 -2.72 -9.19 8.45
N GLU A 107 -2.58 -10.10 9.42
CA GLU A 107 -1.97 -11.42 9.21
C GLU A 107 -2.67 -12.22 8.09
N LYS A 108 -4.00 -12.12 8.00
CA LYS A 108 -4.78 -12.80 6.96
C LYS A 108 -4.42 -12.29 5.57
N GLU A 109 -4.37 -10.98 5.38
CA GLU A 109 -4.07 -10.35 4.09
C GLU A 109 -2.59 -10.54 3.72
N ALA A 110 -1.70 -10.54 4.71
CA ALA A 110 -0.27 -10.77 4.54
C ALA A 110 0.12 -12.24 4.30
N ARG A 111 -0.82 -13.18 4.39
CA ARG A 111 -0.56 -14.59 4.09
C ARG A 111 -0.06 -14.74 2.66
N GLY A 112 1.13 -15.30 2.49
CA GLY A 112 1.80 -15.43 1.20
C GLY A 112 2.64 -14.22 0.78
N TYR A 113 2.89 -13.26 1.67
CA TYR A 113 3.78 -12.14 1.40
C TYR A 113 5.21 -12.60 1.10
N VAL A 114 5.75 -12.14 -0.03
CA VAL A 114 7.14 -12.42 -0.44
C VAL A 114 8.00 -11.18 -0.21
N LYS A 115 9.06 -11.33 0.58
CA LYS A 115 10.03 -10.25 0.86
C LYS A 115 10.75 -9.86 -0.41
N ARG A 116 11.13 -8.58 -0.53
CA ARG A 116 11.81 -8.03 -1.73
C ARG A 116 12.99 -8.86 -2.23
N LYS A 117 13.83 -9.36 -1.31
CA LYS A 117 15.01 -10.19 -1.63
C LYS A 117 14.69 -11.58 -2.21
N ASP A 118 13.47 -12.06 -2.00
CA ASP A 118 13.02 -13.40 -2.39
C ASP A 118 12.09 -13.34 -3.63
N ARG A 119 11.89 -12.14 -4.20
CA ARG A 119 11.14 -11.93 -5.46
C ARG A 119 12.06 -12.18 -6.67
N PRO A 120 11.49 -12.44 -7.86
CA PRO A 120 12.24 -12.42 -9.11
C PRO A 120 13.06 -11.11 -9.23
N GLN A 121 14.36 -11.23 -9.51
CA GLN A 121 15.30 -10.10 -9.59
C GLN A 121 15.58 -9.66 -11.03
N ASP A 122 15.05 -10.39 -12.00
CA ASP A 122 15.11 -10.12 -13.44
C ASP A 122 14.10 -9.05 -13.87
N LEU A 123 13.11 -8.75 -13.03
CA LEU A 123 12.09 -7.72 -13.27
C LEU A 123 12.20 -6.61 -12.23
N SER A 124 12.09 -5.37 -12.68
CA SER A 124 11.90 -4.20 -11.83
C SER A 124 10.55 -4.24 -11.10
N PHE A 125 10.40 -3.41 -10.07
CA PHE A 125 9.15 -3.31 -9.32
C PHE A 125 7.98 -2.86 -10.20
N LEU A 126 8.23 -1.94 -11.16
CA LEU A 126 7.19 -1.46 -12.07
C LEU A 126 6.79 -2.52 -13.10
N GLU A 127 7.74 -3.29 -13.63
CA GLU A 127 7.43 -4.42 -14.52
C GLU A 127 6.62 -5.50 -13.80
N GLN A 128 6.92 -5.78 -12.52
CA GLN A 128 6.12 -6.69 -11.69
C GLN A 128 4.69 -6.18 -11.49
N ILE A 129 4.49 -4.86 -11.34
CA ILE A 129 3.17 -4.24 -11.25
C ILE A 129 2.44 -4.34 -12.58
N GLU A 130 3.10 -3.98 -13.69
CA GLU A 130 2.54 -4.05 -15.04
C GLU A 130 2.04 -5.46 -15.35
N GLN A 131 2.88 -6.48 -15.14
CA GLN A 131 2.48 -7.88 -15.31
C GLN A 131 1.27 -8.26 -14.44
N PHE A 132 1.22 -7.79 -13.19
CA PHE A 132 0.10 -8.07 -12.30
C PHE A 132 -1.21 -7.45 -12.79
N VAL A 133 -1.19 -6.16 -13.17
CA VAL A 133 -2.40 -5.45 -13.59
C VAL A 133 -2.85 -5.84 -15.00
N SER A 134 -1.93 -6.27 -15.87
CA SER A 134 -2.23 -6.77 -17.21
C SER A 134 -2.66 -8.24 -17.24
N SER A 135 -2.38 -9.02 -16.19
CA SER A 135 -2.80 -10.42 -16.12
C SER A 135 -4.31 -10.52 -15.98
N SER A 136 -4.98 -11.12 -16.97
CA SER A 136 -6.37 -11.53 -16.88
C SER A 136 -6.58 -12.36 -15.62
N SER A 137 -7.64 -12.09 -14.86
CA SER A 137 -8.06 -12.95 -13.77
C SER A 137 -8.40 -14.33 -14.35
N SER A 138 -7.50 -15.30 -14.24
CA SER A 138 -7.90 -16.70 -14.30
C SER A 138 -8.81 -16.92 -13.09
N SER A 139 -10.09 -17.09 -13.38
CA SER A 139 -11.08 -17.54 -12.42
C SER A 139 -10.71 -18.94 -11.99
N ASP A 140 -9.86 -19.07 -10.97
CA ASP A 140 -9.75 -20.29 -10.19
C ASP A 140 -10.77 -20.16 -9.04
N ASP A 141 -12.04 -20.26 -9.43
CA ASP A 141 -13.06 -20.87 -8.58
C ASP A 141 -12.73 -22.37 -8.54
N ASP A 142 -12.34 -22.91 -7.38
CA ASP A 142 -12.78 -24.23 -6.88
C ASP A 142 -12.05 -24.66 -5.58
N GLU A 143 -12.88 -25.13 -4.63
CA GLU A 143 -12.62 -26.11 -3.54
C GLU A 143 -11.62 -25.77 -2.40
N PHE A 144 -11.91 -25.88 -1.09
CA PHE A 144 -13.00 -26.47 -0.26
C PHE A 144 -13.14 -25.68 1.05
#